data_AF-A0A534UAA6-F1
#
_entry.id   AF-A0A534UAA6-F1
#
_cell.length_a   1.000
_cell.length_b   1.000
_cell.length_c   1.000
_cell.angle_alpha   90.00
_cell.angle_beta   90.00
_cell.angle_gamma   90.00
#
_symmetry.space_group_name_H-M   'P 1'
#
loop_
_entity.id
_entity.type
_entity.pdbx_description
1 polymer ?
#
loop_
_entity_poly.entity_id
_entity_poly.type
_entity_poly.pdbx_seq_one_letter_code
_entity_poly.pdbx_strand_id
1 'polypeptide(L)'
;MDELAAVLAQARAALKSGETQTAVRLYRRAQELSPRDPEIPHERGIALLETGEVGLAAVAQAEALALDPAHIGARAQRAAALEALGDDEGAARELRELLSRIGPQPALSARLSALEQSAKRAASRRLLGAPLARLEASPLVGSALARNIANPLTFRSPFAELGAQLRSDAIAGLDFVFDSMDVSLGRSDVSYGGTTEDEHGRRVPLDEFTAAGIVFLSEALGIETLRARRMLSFLLAPECGLGPHRFAGVQVGWTISASDGARHYGLFARL
;
A
#
# COMPACT_ATOMS: atom_id res chain seq x y z
N MET A 1 -27.95 20.70 -20.56
CA MET A 1 -27.68 19.47 -19.77
C MET A 1 -26.79 19.87 -18.62
N ASP A 2 -27.05 19.35 -17.43
CA ASP A 2 -26.21 19.56 -16.25
C ASP A 2 -24.76 19.13 -16.55
N GLU A 3 -23.79 20.03 -16.35
CA GLU A 3 -22.36 19.80 -16.64
C GLU A 3 -21.86 18.55 -15.91
N LEU A 4 -22.30 18.36 -14.66
CA LEU A 4 -21.97 17.19 -13.85
C LEU A 4 -22.45 15.90 -14.51
N ALA A 5 -23.72 15.85 -14.94
CA ALA A 5 -24.29 14.67 -15.57
C ALA A 5 -23.56 14.32 -16.88
N ALA A 6 -23.14 15.32 -17.65
CA ALA A 6 -22.35 15.11 -18.86
C ALA A 6 -20.95 14.56 -18.54
N VAL A 7 -20.26 15.09 -17.54
CA VAL A 7 -18.94 14.62 -17.11
C VAL A 7 -19.01 13.18 -16.56
N LEU A 8 -20.02 12.87 -15.75
CA LEU A 8 -20.23 11.50 -15.23
C LEU A 8 -20.55 10.49 -16.35
N ALA A 9 -21.37 10.89 -17.32
CA ALA A 9 -21.65 10.03 -18.48
C ALA A 9 -20.38 9.75 -19.30
N GLN A 10 -19.54 10.76 -19.49
CA GLN A 10 -18.24 10.60 -20.15
C GLN A 10 -17.29 9.71 -19.33
N ALA A 11 -17.24 9.87 -18.01
CA ALA A 11 -16.39 9.06 -17.13
C ALA A 11 -16.75 7.57 -17.23
N ARG A 12 -18.05 7.26 -17.14
CA ARG A 12 -18.56 5.89 -17.26
C ARG A 12 -18.36 5.32 -18.66
N ALA A 13 -18.49 6.13 -19.71
CA ALA A 13 -18.22 5.70 -21.07
C ALA A 13 -16.74 5.40 -21.29
N ALA A 14 -15.84 6.27 -20.81
CA ALA A 14 -14.40 6.06 -20.85
C ALA A 14 -14.01 4.76 -20.12
N LEU A 15 -14.61 4.49 -18.95
CA LEU A 15 -14.37 3.25 -18.21
C LEU A 15 -14.79 2.01 -19.02
N LYS A 16 -15.99 2.02 -19.60
CA LYS A 16 -16.48 0.92 -20.46
C LYS A 16 -15.61 0.69 -21.69
N SER A 17 -14.95 1.73 -22.19
CA SER A 17 -14.02 1.65 -23.32
C SER A 17 -12.58 1.28 -22.91
N GLY A 18 -12.31 1.05 -21.62
CA GLY A 18 -10.97 0.74 -21.10
C GLY A 18 -10.05 1.96 -20.98
N GLU A 19 -10.57 3.17 -21.17
CA GLU A 19 -9.83 4.43 -21.02
C GLU A 19 -9.81 4.88 -19.54
N THR A 20 -9.35 4.01 -18.65
CA THR A 20 -9.53 4.21 -17.20
C THR A 20 -8.83 5.45 -16.67
N GLN A 21 -7.64 5.79 -17.17
CA GLN A 21 -6.95 7.05 -16.84
C GLN A 21 -7.81 8.27 -17.17
N THR A 22 -8.53 8.24 -18.30
CA THR A 22 -9.48 9.28 -18.69
C THR A 22 -10.69 9.28 -17.73
N ALA A 23 -11.24 8.11 -17.41
CA ALA A 23 -12.34 7.99 -16.45
C ALA A 23 -11.96 8.58 -15.07
N VAL A 24 -10.79 8.25 -14.54
CA VAL A 24 -10.29 8.77 -13.25
C VAL A 24 -10.16 10.29 -13.27
N ARG A 25 -9.63 10.89 -14.35
CA ARG A 25 -9.58 12.36 -14.50
C ARG A 25 -10.98 12.97 -14.56
N LEU A 26 -11.90 12.35 -15.28
CA LEU A 26 -13.28 12.82 -15.37
C LEU A 26 -14.02 12.71 -14.02
N TYR A 27 -13.79 11.65 -13.23
CA TYR A 27 -14.34 11.57 -11.88
C TYR A 27 -13.74 12.62 -10.93
N ARG A 28 -12.44 12.95 -11.05
CA ARG A 28 -11.87 14.09 -10.30
C ARG A 28 -12.56 15.39 -10.68
N ARG A 29 -12.80 15.62 -11.98
CA ARG A 29 -13.57 16.79 -12.44
C ARG A 29 -15.01 16.79 -11.93
N ALA A 30 -15.68 15.64 -11.92
CA ALA A 30 -17.02 15.52 -11.36
C ALA A 30 -17.04 15.86 -9.86
N GLN A 31 -15.99 15.47 -9.11
CA GLN A 31 -15.86 15.80 -7.69
C GLN A 31 -15.64 17.30 -7.45
N GLU A 32 -14.98 18.02 -8.36
CA GLU A 32 -14.90 19.48 -8.31
C GLU A 32 -16.28 20.13 -8.51
N LEU A 33 -17.12 19.56 -9.38
CA LEU A 33 -18.47 20.05 -9.66
C LEU A 33 -19.47 19.72 -8.54
N SER A 34 -19.30 18.56 -7.88
CA SER A 34 -20.14 18.12 -6.76
C SER A 34 -19.29 17.56 -5.61
N PRO A 35 -18.71 18.43 -4.77
CA PRO A 35 -17.72 18.03 -3.76
C PRO A 35 -18.32 17.27 -2.56
N ARG A 36 -19.65 17.17 -2.47
CA ARG A 36 -20.36 16.52 -1.36
C ARG A 36 -21.07 15.23 -1.76
N ASP A 37 -20.97 14.82 -3.02
CA ASP A 37 -21.59 13.58 -3.49
C ASP A 37 -20.65 12.39 -3.24
N PRO A 38 -21.02 11.44 -2.36
CA PRO A 38 -20.20 10.28 -2.05
C PRO A 38 -20.11 9.27 -3.20
N GLU A 39 -21.05 9.28 -4.16
CA GLU A 39 -21.06 8.34 -5.28
C GLU A 39 -19.89 8.60 -6.24
N ILE A 40 -19.43 9.85 -6.35
CA ILE A 40 -18.33 10.23 -7.25
C ILE A 40 -17.00 9.56 -6.84
N PRO A 41 -16.49 9.72 -5.60
CA PRO A 41 -15.32 8.99 -5.17
C PRO A 41 -15.56 7.46 -5.10
N HIS A 42 -16.80 7.00 -4.86
CA HIS A 42 -17.13 5.58 -4.92
C HIS A 42 -16.93 4.98 -6.33
N GLU A 43 -17.50 5.61 -7.36
CA GLU A 43 -17.36 5.21 -8.77
C GLU A 43 -15.91 5.35 -9.25
N ARG A 44 -15.20 6.39 -8.81
CA ARG A 44 -13.76 6.53 -9.06
C ARG A 44 -12.98 5.35 -8.46
N GLY A 45 -13.32 4.95 -7.24
CA GLY A 45 -12.71 3.79 -6.59
C GLY A 45 -12.97 2.49 -7.34
N ILE A 46 -14.17 2.29 -7.89
CA ILE A 46 -14.47 1.14 -8.75
C ILE A 46 -13.61 1.16 -10.01
N ALA A 47 -13.52 2.31 -10.69
CA ALA A 47 -12.67 2.45 -11.87
C ALA A 47 -11.19 2.12 -11.58
N LEU A 48 -10.67 2.55 -10.42
CA LEU A 48 -9.30 2.24 -10.00
C LEU A 48 -9.08 0.74 -9.72
N LEU A 49 -10.09 0.04 -9.19
CA LEU A 49 -10.02 -1.41 -8.99
C LEU A 49 -9.94 -2.18 -10.31
N GLU A 50 -10.66 -1.73 -11.34
CA GLU A 50 -10.63 -2.36 -12.67
C GLU A 50 -9.23 -2.28 -13.33
N THR A 51 -8.38 -1.34 -12.91
CA THR A 51 -7.00 -1.22 -13.39
C THR A 51 -5.94 -1.77 -12.44
N GLY A 52 -6.34 -2.40 -11.33
CA GLY A 52 -5.39 -2.91 -10.34
C GLY A 52 -4.76 -1.82 -9.46
N GLU A 53 -5.26 -0.58 -9.51
CA GLU A 53 -4.83 0.53 -8.64
C GLU A 53 -5.48 0.41 -7.25
N VAL A 54 -5.30 -0.74 -6.62
CA VAL A 54 -6.02 -1.18 -5.41
C VAL A 54 -5.85 -0.21 -4.25
N GLY A 55 -4.64 0.34 -4.07
CA GLY A 55 -4.37 1.31 -3.00
C GLY A 55 -5.09 2.64 -3.20
N LEU A 56 -5.06 3.18 -4.42
CA LEU A 56 -5.80 4.40 -4.76
C LEU A 56 -7.30 4.18 -4.66
N ALA A 57 -7.78 2.98 -5.02
CA ALA A 57 -9.17 2.61 -4.80
C ALA A 57 -9.54 2.64 -3.31
N ALA A 58 -8.71 2.08 -2.42
CA ALA A 58 -8.96 2.13 -0.98
C ALA A 58 -9.06 3.57 -0.45
N VAL A 59 -8.24 4.49 -0.96
CA VAL A 59 -8.29 5.93 -0.65
C VAL A 59 -9.60 6.55 -1.16
N ALA A 60 -9.96 6.30 -2.42
CA ALA A 60 -11.20 6.84 -2.99
C ALA A 60 -12.45 6.33 -2.25
N GLN A 61 -12.49 5.05 -1.85
CA GLN A 61 -13.58 4.54 -1.03
C GLN A 61 -13.59 5.13 0.38
N ALA A 62 -12.43 5.47 0.94
CA ALA A 62 -12.35 6.18 2.22
C ALA A 62 -12.90 7.62 2.09
N GLU A 63 -12.65 8.31 0.98
CA GLU A 63 -13.25 9.62 0.68
C GLU A 63 -14.78 9.53 0.59
N ALA A 64 -15.31 8.52 -0.11
CA ALA A 64 -16.75 8.28 -0.17
C ALA A 64 -17.36 8.07 1.23
N LEU A 65 -16.70 7.29 2.08
CA LEU A 65 -17.14 7.04 3.46
C LEU A 65 -16.97 8.24 4.39
N ALA A 66 -16.09 9.18 4.08
CA ALA A 66 -15.97 10.44 4.80
C ALA A 66 -17.14 11.38 4.48
N LEU A 67 -17.68 11.31 3.27
CA LEU A 67 -18.88 12.05 2.84
C LEU A 67 -20.17 11.38 3.33
N ASP A 68 -20.27 10.06 3.20
CA ASP A 68 -21.38 9.26 3.73
C ASP A 68 -20.86 8.01 4.48
N PRO A 69 -20.79 8.06 5.82
CA PRO A 69 -20.41 6.90 6.63
C PRO A 69 -21.38 5.71 6.51
N ALA A 70 -22.60 5.90 6.00
CA ALA A 70 -23.56 4.82 5.81
C ALA A 70 -23.47 4.13 4.45
N HIS A 71 -22.60 4.60 3.56
CA HIS A 71 -22.49 4.08 2.20
C HIS A 71 -22.02 2.62 2.19
N ILE A 72 -22.96 1.70 1.97
CA ILE A 72 -22.75 0.25 2.00
C ILE A 72 -21.78 -0.21 0.90
N GLY A 73 -21.97 0.28 -0.34
CA GLY A 73 -21.11 -0.04 -1.48
C GLY A 73 -19.64 0.34 -1.26
N ALA A 74 -19.37 1.59 -0.91
CA ALA A 74 -18.02 2.07 -0.61
C ALA A 74 -17.36 1.28 0.53
N ARG A 75 -18.11 0.95 1.59
CA ARG A 75 -17.60 0.13 2.69
C ARG A 75 -17.18 -1.26 2.25
N ALA A 76 -18.01 -1.94 1.46
CA ALA A 76 -17.70 -3.26 0.92
C ALA A 76 -16.47 -3.22 0.00
N GLN A 77 -16.40 -2.22 -0.89
CA GLN A 77 -15.27 -2.06 -1.81
C GLN A 77 -13.97 -1.70 -1.09
N ARG A 78 -14.03 -0.87 -0.04
CA ARG A 78 -12.86 -0.57 0.80
C ARG A 78 -12.35 -1.80 1.53
N ALA A 79 -13.26 -2.62 2.10
CA ALA A 79 -12.88 -3.86 2.75
C ALA A 79 -12.12 -4.80 1.79
N ALA A 80 -12.63 -4.95 0.56
CA ALA A 80 -11.99 -5.77 -0.47
C ALA A 80 -10.62 -5.21 -0.89
N ALA A 81 -10.50 -3.89 -1.07
CA ALA A 81 -9.25 -3.24 -1.42
C ALA A 81 -8.19 -3.39 -0.32
N LEU A 82 -8.58 -3.22 0.95
CA LEU A 82 -7.67 -3.40 2.10
C LEU A 82 -7.19 -4.85 2.23
N GLU A 83 -8.07 -5.83 2.03
CA GLU A 83 -7.70 -7.25 2.00
C GLU A 83 -6.68 -7.55 0.89
N ALA A 84 -6.90 -7.00 -0.30
CA ALA A 84 -5.99 -7.14 -1.43
C ALA A 84 -4.61 -6.49 -1.18
N LEU A 85 -4.54 -5.42 -0.37
CA LEU A 85 -3.29 -4.80 0.09
C LEU A 85 -2.64 -5.55 1.26
N GLY A 86 -3.32 -6.55 1.84
CA GLY A 86 -2.86 -7.27 3.02
C GLY A 86 -3.13 -6.57 4.36
N ASP A 87 -3.89 -5.48 4.36
CA ASP A 87 -4.43 -4.88 5.58
C ASP A 87 -5.68 -5.66 6.04
N ASP A 88 -5.46 -6.91 6.44
CA ASP A 88 -6.55 -7.80 6.89
C ASP A 88 -7.25 -7.26 8.13
N GLU A 89 -6.53 -6.52 8.99
CA GLU A 89 -7.11 -5.87 10.17
C GLU A 89 -8.06 -4.74 9.76
N GLY A 90 -7.65 -3.89 8.82
CA GLY A 90 -8.49 -2.85 8.23
C GLY A 90 -9.69 -3.41 7.50
N ALA A 91 -9.50 -4.44 6.68
CA ALA A 91 -10.58 -5.14 6.00
C ALA A 91 -11.59 -5.72 7.01
N ALA A 92 -11.12 -6.35 8.08
CA ALA A 92 -11.97 -6.88 9.15
C ALA A 92 -12.76 -5.77 9.86
N ARG A 93 -12.16 -4.59 10.12
CA ARG A 93 -12.88 -3.44 10.69
C ARG A 93 -14.02 -2.99 9.77
N GLU A 94 -13.77 -2.84 8.48
CA GLU A 94 -14.78 -2.41 7.50
C GLU A 94 -15.91 -3.45 7.36
N LEU A 95 -15.58 -4.74 7.33
CA LEU A 95 -16.57 -5.84 7.27
C LEU A 95 -17.42 -5.92 8.54
N ARG A 96 -16.84 -5.70 9.72
CA ARG A 96 -17.59 -5.67 10.99
C ARG A 96 -18.59 -4.52 10.99
N GLU A 97 -18.15 -3.34 10.58
CA GLU A 97 -19.03 -2.17 10.47
C GLU A 97 -20.12 -2.38 9.41
N LEU A 98 -19.79 -3.00 8.28
CA LEU A 98 -20.76 -3.37 7.24
C LEU A 98 -21.84 -4.32 7.78
N LEU A 99 -21.44 -5.40 8.45
CA LEU A 99 -22.35 -6.38 9.07
C LEU A 99 -23.22 -5.76 10.16
N SER A 100 -22.72 -4.77 10.90
CA SER A 100 -23.53 -4.05 11.90
C SER A 100 -24.69 -3.28 11.28
N ARG A 101 -24.56 -2.85 10.02
CA ARG A 101 -25.55 -2.04 9.29
C ARG A 101 -26.54 -2.88 8.52
N ILE A 102 -26.08 -3.94 7.86
CA ILE A 102 -26.92 -4.78 6.98
C ILE A 102 -27.41 -6.07 7.66
N GLY A 103 -26.99 -6.30 8.91
CA GLY A 103 -27.26 -7.52 9.65
C GLY A 103 -26.31 -8.67 9.31
N PRO A 104 -26.43 -9.79 10.03
CA PRO A 104 -25.56 -10.94 9.85
C PRO A 104 -25.77 -11.59 8.48
N GLN A 105 -24.69 -11.71 7.71
CA GLN A 105 -24.66 -12.47 6.46
C GLN A 105 -23.64 -13.61 6.59
N PRO A 106 -24.01 -14.89 6.44
CA PRO A 106 -23.11 -16.02 6.69
C PRO A 106 -21.78 -15.94 5.92
N ALA A 107 -21.81 -15.56 4.65
CA ALA A 107 -20.61 -15.43 3.82
C ALA A 107 -19.67 -14.32 4.30
N LEU A 108 -20.22 -13.15 4.65
CA LEU A 108 -19.43 -12.02 5.15
C LEU A 108 -18.91 -12.27 6.57
N SER A 109 -19.68 -12.96 7.42
CA SER A 109 -19.24 -13.36 8.76
C SER A 109 -18.09 -14.37 8.70
N ALA A 110 -18.15 -15.33 7.77
CA ALA A 110 -17.06 -16.28 7.53
C ALA A 110 -15.80 -15.56 7.02
N ARG A 111 -15.95 -14.64 6.06
CA ARG A 111 -14.85 -13.80 5.55
C ARG A 111 -14.23 -12.94 6.65
N LEU A 112 -15.03 -12.30 7.50
CA LEU A 112 -14.56 -11.54 8.66
C LEU A 112 -13.70 -12.42 9.60
N SER A 113 -14.17 -13.62 9.91
CA SER A 113 -13.45 -14.55 10.79
C SER A 113 -12.10 -14.96 10.19
N ALA A 114 -12.06 -15.22 8.87
CA ALA A 114 -10.85 -15.55 8.15
C ALA A 114 -9.83 -14.39 8.16
N LEU A 115 -10.32 -13.15 7.95
CA LEU A 115 -9.49 -11.94 8.01
C LEU A 115 -8.92 -11.70 9.41
N GLU A 116 -9.73 -11.85 10.46
CA GLU A 116 -9.25 -11.71 11.84
C GLU A 116 -8.14 -12.74 12.17
N GLN A 117 -8.28 -13.97 11.70
CA GLN A 117 -7.25 -14.98 11.88
C GLN A 117 -6.01 -14.73 11.01
N SER A 118 -6.19 -14.19 9.81
CA SER A 118 -5.08 -13.77 8.95
C SER A 118 -4.30 -12.60 9.57
N ALA A 119 -5.00 -11.58 10.08
CA ALA A 119 -4.43 -10.43 10.78
C ALA A 119 -3.61 -10.86 12.00
N LYS A 120 -4.12 -11.80 12.82
CA LYS A 120 -3.36 -12.38 13.94
C LYS A 120 -2.07 -13.06 13.47
N ARG A 121 -2.14 -13.87 12.40
CA ARG A 121 -0.97 -14.54 11.82
C ARG A 121 0.03 -13.55 11.24
N ALA A 122 -0.42 -12.46 10.62
CA ALA A 122 0.45 -11.40 10.11
C ALA A 122 1.15 -10.67 11.27
N ALA A 123 0.41 -10.30 12.32
CA ALA A 123 0.95 -9.66 13.51
C ALA A 123 2.00 -10.52 14.24
N SER A 124 1.85 -11.85 14.27
CA SER A 124 2.88 -12.74 14.82
C SER A 124 4.12 -12.87 13.94
N ARG A 125 3.99 -12.65 12.63
CA ARG A 125 5.08 -12.82 11.66
C ARG A 125 5.86 -11.54 11.40
N ARG A 126 5.25 -10.37 11.60
CA ARG A 126 5.87 -9.08 11.30
C ARG A 126 7.07 -8.77 12.21
N LEU A 127 7.97 -7.93 11.73
CA LEU A 127 9.10 -7.42 12.51
C LEU A 127 8.69 -6.31 13.48
N LEU A 128 7.71 -5.47 13.12
CA LEU A 128 7.22 -4.43 14.01
C LEU A 128 6.53 -5.01 15.25
N GLY A 129 7.06 -4.66 16.42
CA GLY A 129 6.68 -5.20 17.72
C GLY A 129 7.45 -6.46 18.12
N ALA A 130 8.36 -6.96 17.27
CA ALA A 130 9.24 -8.08 17.61
C ALA A 130 10.55 -7.59 18.26
N PRO A 131 11.26 -8.45 19.01
CA PRO A 131 12.60 -8.14 19.51
C PRO A 131 13.61 -7.91 18.37
N LEU A 132 14.66 -7.12 18.63
CA LEU A 132 15.69 -6.81 17.64
C LEU A 132 16.33 -8.06 17.00
N ALA A 133 16.53 -9.13 17.77
CA ALA A 133 17.10 -10.39 17.28
C ALA A 133 16.32 -11.01 16.09
N ARG A 134 15.01 -10.71 15.96
CA ARG A 134 14.21 -11.15 14.80
C ARG A 134 14.60 -10.43 13.52
N LEU A 135 14.98 -9.15 13.61
CA LEU A 135 15.50 -8.39 12.47
C LEU A 135 16.89 -8.90 12.07
N GLU A 136 17.76 -9.17 13.04
CA GLU A 136 19.12 -9.70 12.78
C GLU A 136 19.08 -11.05 12.05
N ALA A 137 18.07 -11.88 12.32
CA ALA A 137 17.85 -13.16 11.64
C ALA A 137 16.97 -13.06 10.38
N SER A 138 16.45 -11.88 10.03
CA SER A 138 15.54 -11.69 8.90
C SER A 138 16.28 -11.75 7.56
N PRO A 139 15.65 -12.24 6.49
CA PRO A 139 16.15 -12.10 5.12
C PRO A 139 16.48 -10.66 4.73
N LEU A 140 15.87 -9.64 5.36
CA LEU A 140 16.23 -8.24 5.13
C LEU A 140 17.69 -7.94 5.45
N VAL A 141 18.26 -8.63 6.44
CA VAL A 141 19.67 -8.50 6.83
C VAL A 141 20.51 -9.57 6.11
N GLY A 142 20.00 -10.80 6.01
CA GLY A 142 20.73 -11.95 5.43
C GLY A 142 20.81 -12.00 3.91
N SER A 143 19.90 -11.35 3.18
CA SER A 143 19.90 -11.29 1.71
C SER A 143 20.28 -9.89 1.21
N ALA A 144 21.43 -9.80 0.56
CA ALA A 144 21.95 -8.68 -0.25
C ALA A 144 22.15 -7.29 0.39
N LEU A 145 21.62 -6.99 1.59
CA LEU A 145 21.49 -5.61 2.09
C LEU A 145 22.35 -5.21 3.31
N ALA A 146 23.12 -6.11 3.93
CA ALA A 146 23.96 -5.73 5.07
C ALA A 146 25.36 -6.35 4.97
N ARG A 147 26.38 -5.53 4.73
CA ARG A 147 27.80 -5.95 4.82
C ARG A 147 28.54 -5.33 6.00
N ASN A 148 28.01 -4.23 6.55
CA ASN A 148 28.64 -3.50 7.65
C ASN A 148 27.60 -3.16 8.72
N ILE A 149 27.81 -3.68 9.93
CA ILE A 149 27.01 -3.39 11.12
C ILE A 149 27.78 -2.33 11.89
N ALA A 150 27.47 -1.05 11.65
CA ALA A 150 28.08 0.04 12.41
C ALA A 150 27.49 0.14 13.83
N ASN A 151 26.25 -0.33 13.99
CA ASN A 151 25.46 -0.33 15.23
C ASN A 151 24.39 -1.43 15.09
N PRO A 152 24.00 -2.17 16.16
CA PRO A 152 22.92 -3.17 16.11
C PRO A 152 21.57 -2.65 15.56
N LEU A 153 21.39 -1.33 15.43
CA LEU A 153 20.20 -0.70 14.86
C LEU A 153 20.35 -0.21 13.42
N THR A 154 21.55 -0.25 12.83
CA THR A 154 21.80 0.28 11.47
C THR A 154 22.57 -0.74 10.64
N PHE A 155 21.95 -1.17 9.54
CA PHE A 155 22.47 -2.18 8.64
C PHE A 155 22.67 -1.55 7.25
N ARG A 156 23.88 -1.67 6.68
CA ARG A 156 24.23 -0.97 5.44
C ARG A 156 24.59 -1.93 4.29
N SER A 157 24.01 -1.65 3.12
CA SER A 157 24.33 -2.23 1.82
C SER A 157 25.11 -1.22 0.95
N PRO A 158 25.65 -1.64 -0.21
CA PRO A 158 26.21 -0.72 -1.19
C PRO A 158 25.24 0.28 -1.83
N PHE A 159 23.92 0.12 -1.63
CA PHE A 159 22.88 0.94 -2.28
C PHE A 159 21.78 1.45 -1.34
N ALA A 160 21.73 0.96 -0.09
CA ALA A 160 20.69 1.29 0.86
C ALA A 160 21.15 1.11 2.32
N GLU A 161 20.45 1.78 3.23
CA GLU A 161 20.59 1.70 4.67
C GLU A 161 19.25 1.31 5.31
N LEU A 162 19.27 0.30 6.18
CA LEU A 162 18.14 -0.10 7.02
C LEU A 162 18.41 0.33 8.47
N GLY A 163 17.57 1.22 8.98
CA GLY A 163 17.56 1.68 10.37
C GLY A 163 16.39 1.10 11.15
N ALA A 164 16.63 0.74 12.42
CA ALA A 164 15.60 0.29 13.36
C ALA A 164 15.50 1.25 14.56
N GLN A 165 14.27 1.49 15.00
CA GLN A 165 13.97 2.21 16.25
C GLN A 165 13.35 1.23 17.25
N LEU A 166 13.81 1.26 18.50
CA LEU A 166 13.28 0.42 19.57
C LEU A 166 12.39 1.22 20.53
N ARG A 167 11.37 0.57 21.08
CA ARG A 167 10.57 1.02 22.22
C ARG A 167 10.46 -0.16 23.19
N SER A 168 11.07 -0.04 24.37
CA SER A 168 11.09 -1.12 25.38
C SER A 168 11.54 -2.47 24.79
N ASP A 169 12.67 -2.46 24.07
CA ASP A 169 13.33 -3.61 23.43
C ASP A 169 12.58 -4.27 22.25
N ALA A 170 11.42 -3.75 21.87
CA ALA A 170 10.70 -4.14 20.65
C ALA A 170 10.91 -3.13 19.53
N ILE A 171 10.98 -3.61 18.28
CA ILE A 171 11.10 -2.76 17.08
C ILE A 171 9.81 -1.93 16.94
N ALA A 172 9.92 -0.63 17.15
CA ALA A 172 8.83 0.34 17.02
C ALA A 172 8.79 1.00 15.64
N GLY A 173 9.91 0.98 14.92
CA GLY A 173 9.99 1.54 13.58
C GLY A 173 11.15 0.99 12.78
N LEU A 174 10.97 1.01 11.46
CA LEU A 174 11.99 0.66 10.48
C LEU A 174 12.02 1.75 9.41
N ASP A 175 13.22 2.15 9.01
CA ASP A 175 13.49 3.07 7.91
C ASP A 175 14.41 2.38 6.91
N PHE A 176 14.03 2.35 5.65
CA PHE A 176 14.80 1.74 4.58
C PHE A 176 15.09 2.77 3.50
N VAL A 177 16.30 3.33 3.54
CA VAL A 177 16.72 4.53 2.82
C VAL A 177 17.68 4.17 1.70
N PHE A 178 17.46 4.71 0.50
CA PHE A 178 18.30 4.46 -0.67
C PHE A 178 19.25 5.64 -0.93
N ASP A 179 20.44 5.34 -1.44
CA ASP A 179 21.45 6.37 -1.73
C ASP A 179 21.04 7.30 -2.89
N SER A 180 20.34 6.78 -3.90
CA SER A 180 19.80 7.58 -5.01
C SER A 180 18.65 6.86 -5.71
N MET A 181 17.50 7.55 -5.84
CA MET A 181 16.36 7.07 -6.63
C MET A 181 16.68 6.98 -8.12
N ASP A 182 17.46 7.92 -8.68
CA ASP A 182 17.81 7.91 -10.11
C ASP A 182 18.75 6.75 -10.47
N VAL A 183 19.63 6.35 -9.54
CA VAL A 183 20.51 5.18 -9.73
C VAL A 183 19.72 3.88 -9.54
N SER A 184 18.74 3.86 -8.63
CA SER A 184 17.90 2.69 -8.38
C SER A 184 16.82 2.46 -9.44
N LEU A 185 16.21 3.53 -9.98
CA LEU A 185 15.17 3.49 -11.02
C LEU A 185 15.75 3.59 -12.44
N GLY A 186 16.95 4.15 -12.60
CA GLY A 186 17.61 4.39 -13.90
C GLY A 186 18.58 3.29 -14.35
N ARG A 187 18.85 2.27 -13.52
CA ARG A 187 19.63 1.09 -13.95
C ARG A 187 18.76 0.16 -14.79
N SER A 188 18.66 0.50 -16.08
CA SER A 188 18.22 -0.42 -17.14
C SER A 188 19.21 -1.59 -17.39
N ASP A 189 20.36 -1.58 -16.72
CA ASP A 189 21.56 -2.33 -17.05
C ASP A 189 22.21 -3.10 -15.87
N VAL A 190 21.55 -3.18 -14.71
CA VAL A 190 21.94 -4.15 -13.67
C VAL A 190 20.85 -5.19 -13.52
N SER A 191 20.85 -6.10 -14.48
CA SER A 191 20.22 -7.41 -14.42
C SER A 191 20.79 -8.21 -13.25
N TYR A 192 20.15 -8.15 -12.08
CA TYR A 192 19.92 -9.39 -11.35
C TYR A 192 18.89 -10.16 -12.19
N GLY A 193 19.25 -11.34 -12.68
CA GLY A 193 18.62 -12.04 -13.82
C GLY A 193 17.21 -12.60 -13.58
N GLY A 194 16.30 -11.79 -13.03
CA GLY A 194 14.92 -12.13 -12.77
C GLY A 194 13.97 -11.18 -13.50
N THR A 195 12.87 -11.74 -13.96
CA THR A 195 11.68 -10.98 -14.37
C THR A 195 10.58 -11.34 -13.39
N THR A 196 9.73 -10.39 -13.01
CA THR A 196 8.49 -10.69 -12.28
C THR A 196 7.27 -10.42 -13.17
N GLU A 197 6.11 -11.00 -12.87
CA GLU A 197 4.86 -10.76 -13.63
C GLU A 197 4.02 -9.69 -12.93
N ASP A 198 3.64 -8.60 -13.61
CA ASP A 198 2.69 -7.63 -13.05
C ASP A 198 1.28 -8.21 -12.87
N GLU A 199 0.35 -7.40 -12.36
CA GLU A 199 -1.03 -7.85 -12.12
C GLU A 199 -1.78 -8.28 -13.39
N HIS A 200 -1.21 -7.97 -14.56
CA HIS A 200 -1.72 -8.33 -15.88
C HIS A 200 -0.91 -9.46 -16.53
N GLY A 201 -0.02 -10.11 -15.77
CA GLY A 201 0.81 -11.22 -16.26
C GLY A 201 2.00 -10.81 -17.15
N ARG A 202 2.34 -9.51 -17.21
CA ARG A 202 3.46 -9.04 -18.04
C ARG A 202 4.79 -9.16 -17.31
N ARG A 203 5.79 -9.76 -17.97
CA ARG A 203 7.16 -9.84 -17.44
C ARG A 203 7.80 -8.45 -17.41
N VAL A 204 8.15 -7.97 -16.22
CA VAL A 204 8.85 -6.71 -15.97
C VAL A 204 10.20 -6.96 -15.30
N PRO A 205 11.25 -6.16 -15.59
CA PRO A 205 12.51 -6.19 -14.85
C PRO A 205 12.23 -5.96 -13.36
N LEU A 206 12.91 -6.71 -12.48
CA LEU A 206 12.85 -6.49 -11.04
C LEU A 206 14.13 -5.78 -10.62
N ASP A 207 14.08 -4.45 -10.46
CA ASP A 207 15.20 -3.67 -9.97
C ASP A 207 15.44 -3.89 -8.45
N GLU A 208 16.64 -3.53 -7.98
CA GLU A 208 17.07 -3.74 -6.59
C GLU A 208 16.17 -3.01 -5.58
N PHE A 209 15.68 -1.81 -5.93
CA PHE A 209 14.77 -1.04 -5.09
C PHE A 209 13.44 -1.75 -4.97
N THR A 210 12.86 -2.21 -6.08
CA THR A 210 11.57 -2.90 -6.09
C THR A 210 11.65 -4.21 -5.32
N ALA A 211 12.70 -5.02 -5.54
CA ALA A 211 12.91 -6.26 -4.80
C ALA A 211 13.02 -6.00 -3.29
N ALA A 212 13.89 -5.06 -2.90
CA ALA A 212 14.14 -4.76 -1.50
C ALA A 212 12.92 -4.11 -0.81
N GLY A 213 12.19 -3.23 -1.51
CA GLY A 213 10.96 -2.63 -1.01
C GLY A 213 9.85 -3.64 -0.77
N ILE A 214 9.71 -4.65 -1.65
CA ILE A 214 8.76 -5.75 -1.45
C ILE A 214 9.12 -6.57 -0.21
N VAL A 215 10.39 -6.96 -0.06
CA VAL A 215 10.85 -7.71 1.12
C VAL A 215 10.68 -6.89 2.39
N PHE A 216 10.98 -5.58 2.33
CA PHE A 216 10.80 -4.65 3.43
C PHE A 216 9.35 -4.61 3.91
N LEU A 217 8.41 -4.36 3.01
CA LEU A 217 6.98 -4.30 3.37
C LEU A 217 6.45 -5.67 3.84
N SER A 218 6.89 -6.76 3.20
CA SER A 218 6.53 -8.13 3.58
C SER A 218 6.94 -8.45 5.02
N GLU A 219 8.20 -8.18 5.38
CA GLU A 219 8.74 -8.49 6.71
C GLU A 219 8.25 -7.48 7.77
N ALA A 220 8.20 -6.18 7.43
CA ALA A 220 7.74 -5.14 8.36
C ALA A 220 6.27 -5.31 8.76
N LEU A 221 5.42 -5.76 7.84
CA LEU A 221 3.97 -5.91 8.05
C LEU A 221 3.54 -7.37 8.27
N GLY A 222 4.39 -8.35 7.98
CA GLY A 222 4.08 -9.78 8.10
C GLY A 222 3.09 -10.28 7.04
N ILE A 223 3.06 -9.64 5.88
CA ILE A 223 2.15 -9.92 4.76
C ILE A 223 2.86 -10.70 3.65
N GLU A 224 2.10 -11.33 2.75
CA GLU A 224 2.67 -12.09 1.63
C GLU A 224 3.32 -11.20 0.57
N THR A 225 4.32 -11.73 -0.14
CA THR A 225 5.11 -11.02 -1.18
C THR A 225 4.23 -10.33 -2.22
N LEU A 226 3.17 -10.99 -2.70
CA LEU A 226 2.27 -10.41 -3.70
C LEU A 226 1.54 -9.18 -3.14
N ARG A 227 1.06 -9.26 -1.90
CA ARG A 227 0.38 -8.15 -1.21
C ARG A 227 1.35 -6.99 -0.92
N ALA A 228 2.57 -7.31 -0.49
CA ALA A 228 3.65 -6.34 -0.30
C ALA A 228 3.99 -5.60 -1.61
N ARG A 229 3.97 -6.30 -2.75
CA ARG A 229 4.14 -5.67 -4.06
C ARG A 229 3.00 -4.72 -4.42
N ARG A 230 1.74 -5.11 -4.18
CA ARG A 230 0.60 -4.18 -4.38
C ARG A 230 0.73 -2.92 -3.54
N MET A 231 1.14 -3.10 -2.28
CA MET A 231 1.42 -1.99 -1.37
C MET A 231 2.53 -1.09 -1.91
N LEU A 232 3.63 -1.66 -2.40
CA LEU A 232 4.72 -0.88 -2.98
C LEU A 232 4.27 -0.10 -4.21
N SER A 233 3.52 -0.73 -5.13
CA SER A 233 2.96 -0.05 -6.30
C SER A 233 2.08 1.14 -5.90
N PHE A 234 1.23 0.97 -4.88
CA PHE A 234 0.44 2.06 -4.34
C PHE A 234 1.30 3.19 -3.76
N LEU A 235 2.33 2.88 -2.97
CA LEU A 235 3.20 3.89 -2.36
C LEU A 235 4.03 4.66 -3.41
N LEU A 236 4.28 4.06 -4.58
CA LEU A 236 4.97 4.69 -5.70
C LEU A 236 4.03 5.54 -6.57
N ALA A 237 2.72 5.37 -6.46
CA ALA A 237 1.76 6.16 -7.22
C ALA A 237 1.87 7.64 -6.80
N PRO A 238 2.07 8.60 -7.74
CA PRO A 238 2.18 10.02 -7.41
C PRO A 238 1.01 10.55 -6.57
N GLU A 239 -0.19 10.03 -6.83
CA GLU A 239 -1.42 10.32 -6.09
C GLU A 239 -1.39 9.94 -4.62
N CYS A 240 -0.60 8.93 -4.25
CA CYS A 240 -0.47 8.47 -2.87
C CYS A 240 0.23 9.54 -2.01
N GLY A 241 1.25 10.18 -2.58
CA GLY A 241 2.11 11.11 -1.86
C GLY A 241 3.08 10.41 -0.90
N LEU A 242 3.60 11.15 0.09
CA LEU A 242 4.67 10.68 0.98
C LEU A 242 4.16 9.95 2.24
N GLY A 243 2.84 9.92 2.51
CA GLY A 243 2.28 9.40 3.76
C GLY A 243 2.38 10.35 4.96
N PRO A 244 2.12 9.86 6.20
CA PRO A 244 1.90 8.46 6.56
C PRO A 244 0.51 7.94 6.16
N HIS A 245 0.47 6.73 5.63
CA HIS A 245 -0.75 5.93 5.41
C HIS A 245 -0.83 4.82 6.46
N ARG A 246 -2.02 4.51 6.96
CA ARG A 246 -2.21 3.52 8.03
C ARG A 246 -2.71 2.19 7.44
N PHE A 247 -1.95 1.12 7.65
CA PHE A 247 -2.30 -0.26 7.29
C PHE A 247 -1.96 -1.21 8.44
N ALA A 248 -2.89 -2.08 8.84
CA ALA A 248 -2.70 -3.07 9.91
C ALA A 248 -2.15 -2.47 11.22
N GLY A 249 -2.63 -1.27 11.57
CA GLY A 249 -2.19 -0.51 12.74
C GLY A 249 -0.81 0.15 12.59
N VAL A 250 -0.13 -0.05 11.47
CA VAL A 250 1.21 0.48 11.15
C VAL A 250 1.09 1.71 10.26
N GLN A 251 1.88 2.74 10.53
CA GLN A 251 2.07 3.87 9.63
C GLN A 251 3.19 3.55 8.65
N VAL A 252 2.91 3.61 7.35
CA VAL A 252 3.89 3.44 6.27
C VAL A 252 3.91 4.67 5.37
N GLY A 253 5.05 4.91 4.73
CA GLY A 253 5.20 6.03 3.82
C GLY A 253 6.65 6.23 3.42
N TRP A 254 6.98 7.44 3.02
CA TRP A 254 8.30 7.84 2.55
C TRP A 254 9.04 8.71 3.56
N THR A 255 10.29 8.37 3.83
CA THR A 255 11.24 9.23 4.53
C THR A 255 12.09 9.97 3.51
N ILE A 256 12.35 11.25 3.77
CA ILE A 256 13.25 12.08 2.97
C ILE A 256 14.28 12.66 3.93
N SER A 257 15.53 12.22 3.82
CA SER A 257 16.64 12.86 4.53
C SER A 257 17.45 13.71 3.55
N ALA A 258 17.83 14.91 4.00
CA ALA A 258 18.74 15.78 3.28
C ALA A 258 20.03 15.89 4.09
N SER A 259 20.92 14.92 3.92
CA SER A 259 22.28 14.95 4.49
C SER A 259 23.26 15.33 3.39
N ASP A 260 24.23 16.19 3.72
CA ASP A 260 25.37 16.55 2.86
C ASP A 260 25.01 17.07 1.45
N GLY A 261 23.83 17.68 1.30
CA GLY A 261 23.35 18.24 0.03
C GLY A 261 22.71 17.23 -0.93
N ALA A 262 22.71 15.93 -0.59
CA ALA A 262 21.99 14.89 -1.32
C ALA A 262 20.62 14.59 -0.66
N ARG A 263 19.58 14.39 -1.48
CA ARG A 263 18.27 13.91 -1.00
C ARG A 263 18.24 12.40 -1.06
N HIS A 264 18.08 11.77 0.09
CA HIS A 264 17.83 10.34 0.19
C HIS A 264 16.34 10.09 0.36
N TYR A 265 15.82 9.09 -0.34
CA TYR A 265 14.42 8.68 -0.26
C TYR A 265 14.37 7.27 0.29
N GLY A 266 13.35 6.96 1.07
CA GLY A 266 13.22 5.63 1.66
C GLY A 266 11.82 5.29 2.08
N LEU A 267 11.53 4.01 2.26
CA LEU A 267 10.30 3.53 2.86
C LEU A 267 10.43 3.54 4.38
N PHE A 268 9.35 3.84 5.09
CA PHE A 268 9.29 3.66 6.54
C PHE A 268 8.07 2.84 6.96
N ALA A 269 8.16 2.21 8.13
CA ALA A 269 7.05 1.54 8.80
C ALA A 269 7.14 1.74 10.33
N ARG A 270 6.08 2.19 11.01
CA ARG A 270 6.08 2.58 12.45
C ARG A 270 4.81 2.19 13.21
N LEU A 271 4.93 1.86 14.51
CA LEU A 271 3.85 1.57 15.48
C LEU A 271 3.39 2.79 16.30
#